data_AF-A0A957JE44-F1
#
_entry.id   AF-A0A957JE44-F1
#
_cell.length_a   1.000
_cell.length_b   1.000
_cell.length_c   1.000
_cell.angle_alpha   90.00
_cell.angle_beta   90.00
_cell.angle_gamma   90.00
#
_symmetry.space_group_name_H-M   'P 1'
#
loop_
_entity.id
_entity.type
_entity.pdbx_description
1 polymer ?
#
loop_
_entity_poly.entity_id
_entity_poly.type
_entity_poly.pdbx_seq_one_letter_code
_entity_poly.pdbx_strand_id
1 'polypeptide(L)'
;MNVIELTQALVRQPSVSRWSNVAITDYLEEQLRGLECQIERLEYTDPEGERKASLVAKLGQGSGGLAFCSHSDTVPGQEEDWDPFDPRIDGELMYGRGSADMKGPLAATIIAASQIDPGKLKKPVYIVITSDEETGLIGARYV
;
A
#
# COMPACT_ATOMS: atom_id res chain seq x y z
N MET A 1 1.05 2.23 -16.63
CA MET A 1 0.42 1.99 -15.33
C MET A 1 -0.45 3.20 -14.99
N ASN A 2 -1.76 3.03 -15.00
CA ASN A 2 -2.73 4.00 -14.45
C ASN A 2 -3.27 3.52 -13.08
N VAL A 3 -4.15 4.30 -12.46
CA VAL A 3 -4.73 3.97 -11.14
C VAL A 3 -5.44 2.62 -11.15
N ILE A 4 -6.28 2.36 -12.15
CA ILE A 4 -7.05 1.13 -12.27
C ILE A 4 -6.11 -0.07 -12.38
N GLU A 5 -5.13 -0.01 -13.29
CA GLU A 5 -4.13 -1.07 -13.50
C GLU A 5 -3.35 -1.37 -12.21
N LEU A 6 -2.90 -0.33 -11.50
CA LEU A 6 -2.17 -0.50 -10.25
C LEU A 6 -3.07 -1.06 -9.14
N THR A 7 -4.32 -0.58 -9.00
CA THR A 7 -5.26 -1.15 -8.03
C THR A 7 -5.49 -2.64 -8.30
N GLN A 8 -5.71 -3.03 -9.55
CA GLN A 8 -5.87 -4.44 -9.88
C GLN A 8 -4.61 -5.25 -9.55
N ALA A 9 -3.41 -4.72 -9.83
CA ALA A 9 -2.17 -5.39 -9.47
C ALA A 9 -2.01 -5.56 -7.95
N LEU A 10 -2.38 -4.56 -7.15
CA LEU A 10 -2.34 -4.66 -5.69
C LEU A 10 -3.40 -5.63 -5.14
N VAL A 11 -4.61 -5.66 -5.70
CA VAL A 11 -5.65 -6.61 -5.30
C VAL A 11 -5.20 -8.05 -5.55
N ARG A 12 -4.48 -8.31 -6.66
CA ARG A 12 -3.90 -9.62 -6.99
C ARG A 12 -2.77 -10.07 -6.05
N GLN A 13 -2.38 -9.27 -5.08
CA GLN A 13 -1.44 -9.64 -4.03
C GLN A 13 -2.24 -9.92 -2.75
N PRO A 14 -2.55 -11.18 -2.42
CA PRO A 14 -3.25 -11.50 -1.19
C PRO A 14 -2.43 -11.06 0.02
N SER A 15 -3.06 -10.28 0.90
CA SER A 15 -2.42 -9.66 2.07
C SER A 15 -3.38 -9.63 3.25
N VAL A 16 -4.17 -10.69 3.45
CA VAL A 16 -5.07 -10.78 4.60
C VAL A 16 -4.23 -10.67 5.88
N SER A 17 -4.68 -9.89 6.87
CA SER A 17 -3.85 -9.52 8.03
C SER A 17 -3.36 -10.69 8.88
N ARG A 18 -3.94 -11.89 8.74
CA ARG A 18 -3.43 -13.13 9.37
C ARG A 18 -2.23 -13.76 8.65
N TRP A 19 -1.84 -13.22 7.50
CA TRP A 19 -0.74 -13.69 6.66
C TRP A 19 0.36 -12.63 6.61
N SER A 20 1.57 -13.05 6.25
CA SER A 20 2.63 -12.13 5.89
C SER A 20 2.23 -11.22 4.71
N ASN A 21 2.44 -9.91 4.86
CA ASN A 21 2.24 -8.93 3.79
C ASN A 21 3.52 -8.65 2.98
N VAL A 22 4.61 -9.39 3.22
CA VAL A 22 5.93 -9.12 2.61
C VAL A 22 5.86 -9.09 1.08
N ALA A 23 5.11 -9.98 0.45
CA ALA A 23 4.99 -10.04 -1.00
C ALA A 23 4.39 -8.75 -1.61
N ILE A 24 3.33 -8.20 -1.01
CA ILE A 24 2.76 -6.92 -1.48
C ILE A 24 3.69 -5.75 -1.17
N THR A 25 4.38 -5.78 -0.03
CA THR A 25 5.38 -4.76 0.33
C THR A 25 6.53 -4.74 -0.65
N ASP A 26 7.04 -5.90 -1.08
CA ASP A 26 8.11 -6.00 -2.08
C ASP A 26 7.65 -5.39 -3.42
N TYR A 27 6.44 -5.72 -3.87
CA TYR A 27 5.85 -5.14 -5.08
C TYR A 27 5.69 -3.61 -4.96
N LEU A 28 5.21 -3.11 -3.82
CA LEU A 28 5.05 -1.67 -3.57
C LEU A 28 6.39 -0.93 -3.52
N GLU A 29 7.41 -1.54 -2.92
CA GLU A 29 8.77 -1.01 -2.89
C GLU A 29 9.32 -0.84 -4.31
N GLU A 30 9.10 -1.83 -5.19
CA GLU A 30 9.47 -1.73 -6.61
C GLU A 30 8.75 -0.57 -7.32
N GLN A 31 7.44 -0.41 -7.09
CA GLN A 31 6.68 0.72 -7.66
C GLN A 31 7.22 2.08 -7.17
N LEU A 32 7.55 2.17 -5.88
CA LEU A 32 8.05 3.38 -5.25
C LEU A 32 9.50 3.71 -5.66
N ARG A 33 10.35 2.70 -5.90
CA ARG A 33 11.72 2.90 -6.42
C ARG A 33 11.73 3.52 -7.82
N GLY A 34 10.65 3.34 -8.58
CA GLY A 34 10.45 4.03 -9.85
C GLY A 34 10.19 5.53 -9.70
N LEU A 35 9.84 5.98 -8.49
CA LEU A 35 9.75 7.38 -8.11
C LEU A 35 11.08 7.75 -7.45
N GLU A 36 11.60 8.96 -7.66
CA GLU A 36 12.88 9.41 -7.05
C GLU A 36 12.74 9.66 -5.52
N CYS A 37 12.14 8.71 -4.82
CA CYS A 37 11.88 8.68 -3.40
C CYS A 37 13.07 8.09 -2.63
N GLN A 38 13.28 8.59 -1.42
CA GLN A 38 14.04 7.87 -0.40
C GLN A 38 13.09 6.89 0.29
N ILE A 39 13.41 5.60 0.29
CA ILE A 39 12.54 4.56 0.85
C ILE A 39 13.20 3.95 2.07
N GLU A 40 12.45 3.90 3.17
CA GLU A 40 12.78 3.16 4.38
C GLU A 40 11.81 1.99 4.52
N ARG A 41 12.35 0.79 4.72
CA ARG A 41 11.59 -0.44 4.96
C ARG A 41 11.75 -0.86 6.41
N LEU A 42 10.62 -1.14 7.06
CA LEU A 42 10.56 -1.45 8.48
C LEU A 42 9.93 -2.83 8.63
N GLU A 43 10.72 -3.82 9.05
CA GLU A 43 10.24 -5.19 9.24
C GLU A 43 10.04 -5.52 10.72
N TYR A 44 8.99 -6.30 11.01
CA TYR A 44 8.71 -6.80 12.35
C TYR A 44 8.05 -8.18 12.28
N THR A 45 7.96 -8.84 13.43
CA THR A 45 7.14 -10.05 13.61
C THR A 45 5.94 -9.68 14.47
N ASP A 46 4.74 -10.00 14.00
CA ASP A 46 3.51 -9.70 14.73
C ASP A 46 3.29 -10.67 15.92
N PRO A 47 2.30 -10.45 16.78
CA PRO A 47 2.01 -11.33 17.92
C PRO A 47 1.66 -12.78 17.53
N GLU A 48 1.21 -13.01 16.30
CA GLU A 48 0.87 -14.34 15.77
C GLU A 48 2.09 -15.06 15.15
N GLY A 49 3.25 -14.39 15.09
CA GLY A 49 4.50 -14.94 14.59
C GLY A 49 4.73 -14.72 13.10
N GLU A 50 3.88 -13.95 12.42
CA GLU A 50 3.98 -13.66 10.99
C GLU A 50 4.99 -12.54 10.73
N ARG A 51 5.75 -12.67 9.64
CA ARG A 51 6.64 -11.59 9.18
C ARG A 51 5.84 -10.49 8.52
N LYS A 52 6.07 -9.25 8.93
CA LYS A 52 5.39 -8.06 8.43
C LYS A 52 6.38 -7.01 7.99
N ALA A 53 5.95 -6.14 7.08
CA ALA A 53 6.77 -5.04 6.62
C ALA A 53 5.93 -3.81 6.29
N SER A 54 6.42 -2.66 6.74
CA SER A 54 5.92 -1.31 6.41
C SER A 54 6.94 -0.57 5.52
N LEU A 55 6.45 0.42 4.77
CA LEU A 55 7.28 1.31 3.95
C LEU A 55 7.03 2.78 4.30
N VAL A 56 8.11 3.57 4.35
CA VAL A 56 8.06 5.02 4.37
C VAL A 56 8.82 5.52 3.15
N ALA A 57 8.10 6.04 2.15
CA ALA A 57 8.69 6.64 0.96
C ALA A 57 8.58 8.17 1.04
N LYS A 58 9.72 8.85 0.94
CA LYS A 58 9.83 10.31 0.95
C LYS A 58 10.15 10.84 -0.43
N LEU A 59 9.21 11.59 -1.02
CA LEU A 59 9.37 12.33 -2.26
C LEU A 59 9.81 13.77 -1.97
N GLY A 60 10.90 14.21 -2.62
CA GLY A 60 11.48 15.54 -2.40
C GLY A 60 12.41 15.62 -1.18
N GLN A 61 12.84 16.83 -0.83
CA GLN A 61 13.90 17.07 0.16
C GLN A 61 13.42 17.93 1.35
N GLY A 62 14.21 17.95 2.43
CA GLY A 62 13.91 18.73 3.64
C GLY A 62 13.11 17.97 4.70
N SER A 63 12.44 18.71 5.60
CA SER A 63 11.68 18.21 6.76
C SER A 63 10.30 18.85 6.89
N GLY A 64 9.41 18.19 7.65
CA GLY A 64 7.97 18.50 7.72
C GLY A 64 7.27 18.05 6.43
N GLY A 65 6.12 18.64 6.09
CA GLY A 65 5.41 18.30 4.85
C GLY A 65 4.12 17.53 5.09
N LEU A 66 3.71 16.72 4.12
CA LEU A 66 2.44 15.99 4.14
C LEU A 66 2.70 14.50 4.07
N ALA A 67 2.04 13.72 4.92
CA ALA A 67 2.06 12.26 4.87
C ALA A 67 0.69 11.72 4.44
N PHE A 68 0.70 10.87 3.41
CA PHE A 68 -0.42 10.03 3.03
C PHE A 68 -0.21 8.66 3.67
N CYS A 69 -0.96 8.37 4.72
CA CYS A 69 -0.94 7.09 5.39
C CYS A 69 -1.89 6.13 4.68
N SER A 70 -1.46 4.89 4.51
CA SER A 70 -2.23 3.81 3.93
C SER A 70 -1.83 2.49 4.59
N HIS A 71 -2.66 1.47 4.45
CA HIS A 71 -2.32 0.10 4.83
C HIS A 71 -2.37 -0.83 3.62
N SER A 72 -1.58 -1.89 3.68
CA SER A 72 -1.45 -2.88 2.60
C SER A 72 -2.19 -4.18 2.90
N ASP A 73 -2.58 -4.40 4.15
CA ASP A 73 -3.32 -5.58 4.57
C ASP A 73 -4.82 -5.47 4.24
N THR A 74 -5.56 -6.55 4.45
CA THR A 74 -6.99 -6.60 4.20
C THR A 74 -7.68 -7.46 5.24
N VAL A 75 -8.94 -7.16 5.54
CA VAL A 75 -9.77 -8.03 6.39
C VAL A 75 -9.87 -9.48 5.86
N PRO A 76 -10.03 -10.47 6.76
CA PRO A 76 -10.47 -11.80 6.37
C PRO A 76 -11.90 -11.77 5.81
N GLY A 77 -12.25 -12.77 5.01
CA GLY A 77 -13.62 -12.95 4.55
C GLY A 77 -13.85 -14.31 3.92
N GLN A 78 -15.10 -14.59 3.56
CA GLN A 78 -15.46 -15.80 2.81
C GLN A 78 -15.02 -15.66 1.35
N GLU A 79 -14.40 -16.72 0.83
CA GLU A 79 -13.85 -16.82 -0.53
C GLU A 79 -14.56 -17.90 -1.35
N GLU A 80 -15.59 -18.53 -0.77
CA GLU A 80 -16.28 -19.70 -1.34
C GLU A 80 -17.15 -19.33 -2.56
N ASP A 81 -17.72 -18.13 -2.57
CA ASP A 81 -18.66 -17.68 -3.61
C ASP A 81 -17.97 -16.96 -4.79
N TRP A 82 -16.73 -16.49 -4.61
CA TRP A 82 -15.95 -15.79 -5.64
C TRP A 82 -14.49 -15.65 -5.22
N ASP A 83 -13.58 -15.49 -6.18
CA ASP A 83 -12.16 -15.18 -5.92
C ASP A 83 -12.00 -13.68 -5.62
N PRO A 84 -11.74 -13.27 -4.36
CA PRO A 84 -11.64 -11.86 -4.01
C PRO A 84 -10.33 -11.20 -4.46
N PHE A 85 -9.31 -11.98 -4.83
CA PHE A 85 -8.01 -11.49 -5.27
C PHE A 85 -7.88 -11.48 -6.80
N ASP A 86 -8.93 -11.90 -7.53
CA ASP A 86 -9.07 -11.67 -8.97
C ASP A 86 -9.95 -10.43 -9.22
N PRO A 87 -9.36 -9.23 -9.40
CA PRO A 87 -10.13 -8.00 -9.50
C PRO A 87 -10.91 -7.93 -10.82
N ARG A 88 -12.23 -7.83 -10.73
CA ARG A 88 -13.14 -7.70 -11.86
C ARG A 88 -13.71 -6.29 -11.96
N ILE A 89 -13.91 -5.81 -13.18
CA ILE A 89 -14.64 -4.57 -13.44
C ILE A 89 -16.01 -4.94 -14.00
N ASP A 90 -17.06 -4.40 -13.38
CA ASP A 90 -18.44 -4.52 -13.86
C ASP A 90 -19.07 -3.11 -13.88
N GLY A 91 -19.31 -2.61 -15.09
CA GLY A 91 -19.66 -1.21 -15.32
C GLY A 91 -18.58 -0.25 -14.82
N GLU A 92 -18.96 0.62 -13.89
CA GLU A 92 -18.08 1.63 -13.29
C GLU A 92 -17.44 1.17 -11.98
N LEU A 93 -17.69 -0.07 -11.56
CA LEU A 93 -17.25 -0.59 -10.28
C LEU A 93 -16.13 -1.62 -10.45
N MET A 94 -15.09 -1.49 -9.63
CA MET A 94 -14.08 -2.52 -9.45
C MET A 94 -14.40 -3.34 -8.20
N TYR A 95 -14.51 -4.65 -8.36
CA TYR A 95 -14.69 -5.60 -7.28
C TYR A 95 -13.39 -6.34 -7.02
N GLY A 96 -13.02 -6.44 -5.75
CA GLY A 96 -11.82 -7.13 -5.28
C GLY A 96 -11.55 -6.77 -3.83
N ARG A 97 -11.04 -7.70 -3.02
CA ARG A 97 -10.68 -7.42 -1.62
C ARG A 97 -9.54 -6.43 -1.59
N GLY A 98 -9.75 -5.36 -0.83
CA GLY A 98 -8.81 -4.25 -0.75
C GLY A 98 -9.00 -3.17 -1.81
N SER A 99 -9.87 -3.37 -2.82
CA SER A 99 -10.09 -2.35 -3.87
C SER A 99 -10.52 -1.00 -3.29
N ALA A 100 -11.50 -0.99 -2.38
CA ALA A 100 -11.93 0.20 -1.66
C ALA A 100 -11.08 0.48 -0.40
N ASP A 101 -10.76 -0.57 0.37
CA ASP A 101 -10.08 -0.48 1.68
C ASP A 101 -8.77 -1.28 1.73
N MET A 102 -7.61 -0.68 1.43
CA MET A 102 -7.49 0.65 0.82
C MET A 102 -6.47 0.71 -0.34
N LYS A 103 -6.32 -0.39 -1.06
CA LYS A 103 -5.40 -0.53 -2.21
C LYS A 103 -5.74 0.41 -3.37
N GLY A 104 -7.02 0.74 -3.57
CA GLY A 104 -7.44 1.77 -4.53
C GLY A 104 -6.91 3.16 -4.20
N PRO A 105 -7.25 3.71 -3.02
CA PRO A 105 -6.68 4.96 -2.53
C PRO A 105 -5.14 4.99 -2.49
N LEU A 106 -4.50 3.89 -2.09
CA LEU A 106 -3.04 3.76 -2.13
C LEU A 106 -2.50 3.87 -3.56
N ALA A 107 -3.08 3.14 -4.53
CA ALA A 107 -2.71 3.24 -5.94
C ALA A 107 -2.88 4.67 -6.47
N ALA A 108 -3.98 5.34 -6.13
CA ALA A 108 -4.21 6.73 -6.52
C ALA A 108 -3.13 7.66 -5.97
N THR A 109 -2.71 7.46 -4.73
CA THR A 109 -1.62 8.21 -4.09
C THR A 109 -0.29 8.02 -4.82
N ILE A 110 0.08 6.78 -5.14
CA ILE A 110 1.33 6.45 -5.85
C ILE A 110 1.32 7.07 -7.26
N ILE A 111 0.21 6.95 -8.00
CA ILE A 111 0.09 7.51 -9.35
C ILE A 111 0.04 9.04 -9.33
N ALA A 112 -0.53 9.67 -8.30
CA ALA A 112 -0.47 11.12 -8.15
C ALA A 112 0.97 11.58 -7.85
N ALA A 113 1.67 10.89 -6.96
CA ALA A 113 3.07 11.18 -6.63
C ALA A 113 4.00 11.03 -7.84
N SER A 114 3.75 10.06 -8.72
CA SER A 114 4.57 9.84 -9.92
C SER A 114 4.48 10.95 -10.97
N GLN A 115 3.46 11.80 -10.88
CA GLN A 115 3.27 12.94 -11.78
C GLN A 115 3.91 14.23 -11.25
N ILE A 116 4.50 14.18 -10.05
CA ILE A 116 5.11 15.34 -9.40
C ILE A 116 6.61 15.32 -9.66
N ASP A 117 7.14 16.44 -10.16
CA ASP A 117 8.57 16.72 -10.18
C ASP A 117 9.05 17.01 -8.74
N PRO A 118 9.91 16.14 -8.15
CA PRO A 118 10.36 16.31 -6.77
C PRO A 118 11.09 17.63 -6.53
N GLY A 119 11.73 18.19 -7.56
CA GLY A 119 12.45 19.47 -7.50
C GLY A 119 11.54 20.69 -7.35
N LYS A 120 10.24 20.55 -7.64
CA LYS A 120 9.24 21.62 -7.48
C LYS A 120 8.56 21.60 -6.12
N LEU A 121 8.77 20.56 -5.31
CA LEU A 121 8.20 20.46 -3.98
C LEU A 121 8.90 21.42 -3.00
N LYS A 122 8.10 22.29 -2.36
CA LYS A 122 8.60 23.19 -1.28
C LYS A 122 8.84 22.45 0.04
N LYS A 123 8.15 21.33 0.23
CA LYS A 123 8.21 20.43 1.39
C LYS A 123 8.01 19.00 0.89
N PRO A 124 8.61 18.00 1.55
CA PRO A 124 8.52 16.63 1.08
C PRO A 124 7.10 16.07 1.26
N VAL A 125 6.77 15.07 0.46
CA VAL A 125 5.55 14.26 0.58
C VAL A 125 5.97 12.86 0.99
N TYR A 126 5.30 12.30 2.00
CA TYR A 126 5.53 10.95 2.47
C TYR A 126 4.38 10.05 2.06
N ILE A 127 4.70 8.87 1.56
CA ILE A 127 3.76 7.76 1.39
C ILE A 127 4.14 6.74 2.46
N VAL A 128 3.29 6.60 3.46
CA VAL A 128 3.47 5.70 4.58
C VAL A 128 2.53 4.53 4.38
N ILE A 129 3.07 3.32 4.26
CA ILE A 129 2.31 2.10 4.01
C ILE A 129 2.56 1.16 5.19
N THR A 130 1.54 0.95 6.01
CA THR A 130 1.59 0.07 7.17
C THR A 130 1.02 -1.32 6.86
N SER A 131 1.15 -2.19 7.86
CA SER A 131 0.47 -3.48 7.95
C SER A 131 -0.26 -3.62 9.27
N ASP A 132 -1.12 -4.64 9.36
CA ASP A 132 -1.92 -4.98 10.54
C ASP A 132 -2.79 -3.80 11.01
N GLU A 133 -3.28 -3.00 10.08
CA GLU A 133 -4.23 -1.92 10.37
C GLU A 133 -5.55 -2.54 10.85
N GLU A 134 -6.02 -3.54 10.09
CA GLU A 134 -7.29 -4.24 10.29
C GLU A 134 -7.32 -5.13 11.55
N THR A 135 -6.14 -5.38 12.16
CA THR A 135 -5.98 -6.21 13.37
C THR A 135 -5.50 -5.44 14.59
N GLY A 136 -5.53 -4.10 14.54
CA GLY A 136 -5.27 -3.25 15.71
C GLY A 136 -4.11 -2.28 15.56
N LEU A 137 -3.80 -1.86 14.32
CA LEU A 137 -2.82 -0.82 14.01
C LEU A 137 -1.39 -1.16 14.47
N ILE A 138 -1.01 -2.45 14.43
CA ILE A 138 0.26 -2.91 15.01
C ILE A 138 1.44 -2.33 14.23
N GLY A 139 1.39 -2.40 12.89
CA GLY A 139 2.48 -1.91 12.04
C GLY A 139 2.75 -0.41 12.17
N ALA A 140 1.72 0.39 12.52
CA ALA A 140 1.88 1.83 12.75
C ALA A 140 2.76 2.17 13.95
N ARG A 141 2.97 1.24 14.89
CA ARG A 141 3.88 1.44 16.05
C ARG A 141 5.36 1.32 15.69
N TYR A 142 5.65 0.77 14.52
CA TYR A 142 7.01 0.54 14.03
C TYR A 142 7.46 1.61 13.03
N VAL A 143 6.61 2.60 12.73
CA VAL A 143 6.83 3.71 11.80
C VAL A 143 7.07 5.02 12.54
#